data_AF-A0ABD1FA70-F1
#
_entry.id   AF-A0ABD1FA70-F1
#
_cell.length_a   1.000
_cell.length_b   1.000
_cell.length_c   1.000
_cell.angle_alpha   90.00
_cell.angle_beta   90.00
_cell.angle_gamma   90.00
#
_symmetry.space_group_name_H-M   'P 1'
#
loop_
_entity.id
_entity.type
_entity.pdbx_description
1 polymer ?
#
loop_
_entity_poly.entity_id
_entity_poly.type
_entity_poly.pdbx_seq_one_letter_code
_entity_poly.pdbx_strand_id
1 'polypeptide(L)'
;MNIVDEIETPSTNEILNDDSLFPTVSSQTGKFYVAKTNEVMYEAELFLNKLDIERKENIIKSFSGQMTYTHICESNKLILEYTGIPCRSIFESLFKLIEDIDIRYYLKWKVQKVSKIDQLLITLMKLRQNFPHSDLAYRFQVSEATITNIVITFIHLLHKILFKTLMKEIPPREKNRSCLPNCASSFTNCKIILDCTEIISSVPRHSMKMQR
;
A
#
# COMPACT_ATOMS: atom_id res chain seq x y z
N MET A 1 15.50 -19.09 -50.62
CA MET A 1 15.56 -18.10 -51.70
C MET A 1 16.34 -16.93 -51.13
N ASN A 2 17.61 -16.77 -51.54
CA ASN A 2 18.62 -15.79 -51.06
C ASN A 2 19.06 -16.05 -49.58
N ILE A 3 20.32 -16.29 -49.18
CA ILE A 3 21.68 -15.88 -49.66
C ILE A 3 21.77 -14.34 -49.63
N VAL A 4 22.43 -13.65 -48.70
CA VAL A 4 23.85 -13.67 -48.26
C VAL A 4 23.98 -13.31 -46.75
N ASP A 5 25.09 -13.45 -45.99
CA ASP A 5 26.24 -14.40 -45.95
C ASP A 5 27.05 -14.24 -44.63
N GLU A 6 28.02 -15.14 -44.41
CA GLU A 6 29.26 -15.12 -43.57
C GLU A 6 29.37 -14.41 -42.19
N ILE A 7 29.70 -15.22 -41.16
CA ILE A 7 30.46 -14.81 -39.96
C ILE A 7 31.72 -15.68 -39.93
N GLU A 8 32.88 -15.13 -40.29
CA GLU A 8 34.17 -15.79 -40.14
C GLU A 8 34.75 -15.63 -38.73
N THR A 9 35.46 -16.67 -38.26
CA THR A 9 36.32 -16.62 -37.08
C THR A 9 37.75 -17.07 -37.43
N PRO A 10 38.75 -16.24 -37.14
CA PRO A 10 40.10 -16.71 -36.75
C PRO A 10 40.47 -16.15 -35.36
N SER A 11 40.85 -16.95 -34.35
CA SER A 11 42.08 -17.74 -34.18
C SER A 11 43.34 -16.92 -33.80
N THR A 12 43.75 -17.08 -32.54
CA THR A 12 45.14 -17.14 -32.02
C THR A 12 46.19 -16.06 -32.38
N ASN A 13 46.71 -15.46 -31.31
CA ASN A 13 48.11 -15.01 -31.12
C ASN A 13 48.71 -13.99 -32.10
N GLU A 14 48.78 -12.73 -31.68
CA GLU A 14 49.97 -11.91 -31.91
C GLU A 14 50.50 -11.34 -30.59
N ILE A 15 51.80 -11.51 -30.39
CA ILE A 15 52.57 -11.04 -29.24
C ILE A 15 53.20 -9.70 -29.63
N LEU A 16 52.93 -8.65 -28.87
CA LEU A 16 53.72 -7.43 -28.89
C LEU A 16 54.23 -7.16 -27.48
N ASN A 17 55.49 -7.53 -27.25
CA ASN A 17 56.22 -7.17 -26.04
C ASN A 17 56.44 -5.66 -26.00
N ASP A 18 56.06 -5.02 -24.91
CA ASP A 18 56.61 -3.71 -24.51
C ASP A 18 57.28 -3.84 -23.12
N ASP A 19 58.40 -4.56 -23.11
CA ASP A 19 59.29 -4.69 -21.95
C ASP A 19 60.09 -3.38 -21.75
N SER A 20 59.43 -2.29 -21.31
CA SER A 20 60.14 -1.00 -21.16
C SER A 20 59.76 -0.08 -19.99
N LEU A 21 59.01 -0.52 -18.96
CA LEU A 21 58.85 0.32 -17.75
C LEU A 21 58.67 -0.40 -16.40
N PHE A 22 59.52 -1.39 -16.08
CA PHE A 22 59.70 -1.84 -14.69
C PHE A 22 61.19 -1.91 -14.33
N PRO A 23 61.66 -1.21 -13.27
CA PRO A 23 63.02 -1.42 -12.78
C PRO A 23 63.15 -2.85 -12.24
N THR A 24 64.26 -3.51 -12.52
CA THR A 24 64.55 -4.86 -12.04
C THR A 24 64.74 -4.84 -10.52
N VAL A 25 63.66 -5.05 -9.75
CA VAL A 25 63.73 -5.04 -8.29
C VAL A 25 63.78 -6.46 -7.71
N SER A 26 64.68 -6.65 -6.76
CA SER A 26 64.93 -7.90 -6.04
C SER A 26 63.65 -8.52 -5.44
N SER A 27 63.63 -9.85 -5.32
CA SER A 27 62.45 -10.70 -5.04
C SER A 27 61.65 -10.46 -3.73
N GLN A 28 61.96 -9.40 -2.98
CA GLN A 28 61.27 -8.96 -1.76
C GLN A 28 60.36 -7.75 -2.00
N THR A 29 60.75 -6.81 -2.86
CA THR A 29 59.98 -5.56 -3.10
C THR A 29 58.77 -5.81 -4.02
N GLY A 30 58.91 -6.60 -5.08
CA GLY A 30 57.78 -6.98 -5.94
C GLY A 30 56.65 -7.68 -5.17
N LYS A 31 57.01 -8.53 -4.19
CA LYS A 31 56.05 -9.16 -3.27
C LYS A 31 55.35 -8.14 -2.36
N PHE A 32 56.06 -7.09 -1.94
CA PHE A 32 55.50 -6.02 -1.11
C PHE A 32 54.49 -5.16 -1.88
N TYR A 33 54.78 -4.82 -3.15
CA TYR A 33 53.82 -4.12 -4.01
C TYR A 33 52.59 -4.96 -4.29
N VAL A 34 52.74 -6.25 -4.66
CA VAL A 34 51.61 -7.16 -4.91
C VAL A 34 50.75 -7.40 -3.66
N ALA A 35 51.37 -7.55 -2.48
CA ALA A 35 50.63 -7.66 -1.23
C ALA A 35 49.81 -6.39 -0.95
N LYS A 36 50.40 -5.21 -1.17
CA LYS A 36 49.76 -3.92 -0.92
C LYS A 36 48.66 -3.59 -1.95
N THR A 37 48.79 -4.02 -3.20
CA THR A 37 47.69 -3.92 -4.19
C THR A 37 46.55 -4.86 -3.85
N ASN A 38 46.82 -6.07 -3.34
CA ASN A 38 45.78 -7.00 -2.89
C ASN A 38 45.03 -6.45 -1.66
N GLU A 39 45.74 -5.82 -0.73
CA GLU A 39 45.15 -5.16 0.45
C GLU A 39 44.20 -4.01 0.03
N VAL A 40 44.65 -3.11 -0.85
CA VAL A 40 43.82 -2.01 -1.39
C VAL A 40 42.62 -2.53 -2.21
N MET A 41 42.80 -3.60 -3.00
CA MET A 41 41.70 -4.21 -3.75
C MET A 41 40.66 -4.85 -2.81
N TYR A 42 41.12 -5.52 -1.76
CA TYR A 42 40.24 -6.10 -0.73
C TYR A 42 39.46 -5.04 0.04
N GLU A 43 40.09 -3.91 0.39
CA GLU A 43 39.38 -2.77 1.00
C GLU A 43 38.31 -2.19 0.06
N ALA A 44 38.60 -2.08 -1.24
CA ALA A 44 37.65 -1.61 -2.23
C ALA A 44 36.45 -2.57 -2.38
N GLU A 45 36.69 -3.90 -2.45
CA GLU A 45 35.63 -4.91 -2.45
C GLU A 45 34.80 -4.86 -1.16
N LEU A 46 35.43 -4.71 0.01
CA LEU A 46 34.73 -4.61 1.29
C LEU A 46 33.85 -3.35 1.36
N PHE A 47 34.31 -2.23 0.80
CA PHE A 47 33.53 -0.99 0.71
C PHE A 47 32.33 -1.14 -0.22
N LEU A 48 32.52 -1.69 -1.42
CA LEU A 48 31.43 -1.93 -2.37
C LEU A 48 30.37 -2.88 -1.80
N ASN A 49 30.79 -3.97 -1.14
CA ASN A 49 29.89 -4.91 -0.47
C ASN A 49 29.07 -4.24 0.65
N LYS A 50 29.65 -3.33 1.44
CA LYS A 50 28.91 -2.56 2.46
C LYS A 50 27.83 -1.67 1.85
N LEU A 51 28.14 -0.92 0.78
CA LEU A 51 27.15 -0.10 0.08
C LEU A 51 26.02 -0.94 -0.51
N ASP A 52 26.33 -2.13 -1.01
CA ASP A 52 25.34 -3.01 -1.61
C ASP A 52 24.46 -3.70 -0.56
N ILE A 53 25.00 -4.00 0.63
CA ILE A 53 24.21 -4.43 1.80
C ILE A 53 23.26 -3.32 2.23
N GLU A 54 23.73 -2.09 2.40
CA GLU A 54 22.90 -0.94 2.80
C GLU A 54 21.78 -0.67 1.78
N ARG A 55 22.09 -0.72 0.48
CA ARG A 55 21.12 -0.59 -0.60
C ARG A 55 20.06 -1.71 -0.54
N LYS A 56 20.47 -2.96 -0.33
CA LYS A 56 19.56 -4.11 -0.17
C LYS A 56 18.71 -4.00 1.09
N GLU A 57 19.27 -3.57 2.22
CA GLU A 57 18.50 -3.32 3.44
C GLU A 57 17.43 -2.24 3.24
N ASN A 58 17.74 -1.15 2.56
CA ASN A 58 16.78 -0.08 2.28
C ASN A 58 15.65 -0.56 1.35
N ILE A 59 15.98 -1.38 0.34
CA ILE A 59 14.98 -2.05 -0.49
C ILE A 59 14.11 -3.00 0.37
N ILE A 60 14.71 -3.87 1.19
CA ILE A 60 13.98 -4.78 2.08
C ILE A 60 13.10 -4.02 3.07
N LYS A 61 13.57 -2.92 3.67
CA LYS A 61 12.77 -2.04 4.54
C LYS A 61 11.58 -1.44 3.79
N SER A 62 11.73 -1.06 2.52
CA SER A 62 10.63 -0.54 1.69
C SER A 62 9.57 -1.60 1.33
N PHE A 63 9.95 -2.88 1.21
CA PHE A 63 9.03 -3.98 0.90
C PHE A 63 8.49 -4.74 2.13
N SER A 64 9.17 -4.68 3.28
CA SER A 64 8.82 -5.38 4.53
C SER A 64 8.11 -4.49 5.55
N GLY A 65 7.91 -3.21 5.26
CA GLY A 65 7.24 -2.28 6.16
C GLY A 65 5.77 -2.64 6.41
N GLN A 66 5.29 -2.38 7.62
CA GLN A 66 3.87 -2.35 7.93
C GLN A 66 3.20 -1.30 7.03
N MET A 67 2.18 -1.68 6.27
CA MET A 67 1.36 -0.72 5.53
C MET A 67 0.69 0.24 6.52
N THR A 68 0.76 1.53 6.23
CA THR A 68 0.11 2.61 7.00
C THR A 68 -0.41 3.68 6.05
N TYR A 69 -1.26 4.57 6.55
CA TYR A 69 -1.80 5.71 5.82
C TYR A 69 -0.70 6.60 5.20
N THR A 70 0.44 6.78 5.88
CA THR A 70 1.55 7.61 5.38
C THR A 70 2.18 7.09 4.08
N HIS A 71 2.02 5.79 3.78
CA HIS A 71 2.51 5.21 2.52
C HIS A 71 1.60 5.50 1.32
N ILE A 72 0.35 5.92 1.55
CA ILE A 72 -0.63 6.17 0.48
C ILE A 72 -1.16 7.62 0.44
N CYS A 73 -0.97 8.41 1.51
CA CYS A 73 -1.60 9.72 1.68
C CYS A 73 -1.22 10.76 0.61
N GLU A 74 -0.05 10.63 0.00
CA GLU A 74 0.42 11.54 -1.06
C GLU A 74 -0.22 11.25 -2.44
N SER A 75 -0.86 10.09 -2.62
CA SER A 75 -1.47 9.71 -3.90
C SER A 75 -2.98 9.60 -3.81
N ASN A 76 -3.68 10.62 -4.29
CA ASN A 76 -5.14 10.60 -4.40
C ASN A 76 -5.65 9.39 -5.20
N LYS A 77 -4.89 8.90 -6.19
CA LYS A 77 -5.21 7.65 -6.91
C LYS A 77 -5.24 6.46 -5.96
N LEU A 78 -4.20 6.26 -5.16
CA LEU A 78 -4.13 5.14 -4.21
C LEU A 78 -5.20 5.26 -3.13
N ILE A 79 -5.49 6.46 -2.63
CA ILE A 79 -6.57 6.68 -1.66
C ILE A 79 -7.92 6.28 -2.27
N LEU A 80 -8.25 6.74 -3.48
CA LEU A 80 -9.49 6.37 -4.16
C LEU A 80 -9.58 4.87 -4.44
N GLU A 81 -8.49 4.26 -4.88
CA GLU A 81 -8.40 2.83 -5.18
C GLU A 81 -8.64 1.99 -3.92
N TYR A 82 -7.90 2.26 -2.84
CA TYR A 82 -7.99 1.51 -1.59
C TYR A 82 -9.24 1.80 -0.77
N THR A 83 -9.70 3.05 -0.69
CA THR A 83 -10.73 3.47 0.27
C THR A 83 -12.07 3.85 -0.36
N GLY A 84 -12.10 4.11 -1.67
CA GLY A 84 -13.26 4.71 -2.35
C GLY A 84 -13.43 6.22 -2.10
N ILE A 85 -12.60 6.84 -1.24
CA ILE A 85 -12.65 8.27 -0.96
C ILE A 85 -11.88 9.05 -2.04
N PRO A 86 -12.43 10.13 -2.65
CA PRO A 86 -11.83 10.75 -3.83
C PRO A 86 -10.42 11.31 -3.66
N CYS A 87 -10.07 11.78 -2.46
CA CYS A 87 -8.79 12.44 -2.20
C CYS A 87 -8.44 12.49 -0.71
N ARG A 88 -7.18 12.83 -0.44
CA ARG A 88 -6.59 12.99 0.90
C ARG A 88 -7.42 13.86 1.85
N SER A 89 -7.82 15.05 1.40
CA SER A 89 -8.52 16.02 2.26
C SER A 89 -9.89 15.53 2.74
N ILE A 90 -10.61 14.75 1.93
CA ILE A 90 -11.88 14.15 2.34
C ILE A 90 -11.64 13.00 3.33
N PHE A 91 -10.60 12.18 3.12
CA PHE A 91 -10.21 11.14 4.07
C PHE A 91 -9.81 11.73 5.43
N GLU A 92 -8.97 12.76 5.44
CA GLU A 92 -8.58 13.47 6.67
C GLU A 92 -9.77 14.17 7.34
N SER A 93 -10.71 14.71 6.57
CA SER A 93 -11.95 15.28 7.11
C SER A 93 -12.83 14.22 7.78
N LEU A 94 -12.93 13.02 7.20
CA LEU A 94 -13.59 11.88 7.84
C LEU A 94 -12.85 11.43 9.11
N PHE A 95 -11.51 11.40 9.08
CA PHE A 95 -10.71 11.03 10.25
C PHE A 95 -10.88 12.02 11.41
N LYS A 96 -10.93 13.33 11.15
CA LYS A 96 -11.18 14.37 12.16
C LYS A 96 -12.52 14.21 12.90
N LEU A 97 -13.54 13.59 12.29
CA LEU A 97 -14.80 13.26 12.96
C LEU A 97 -14.66 12.11 13.99
N ILE A 98 -13.53 11.40 13.97
CA ILE A 98 -13.28 10.16 14.72
C ILE A 98 -12.10 10.33 15.71
N GLU A 99 -11.16 11.22 15.40
CA GLU A 99 -9.89 11.42 16.09
C GLU A 99 -10.02 11.56 17.61
N ASP A 100 -10.91 12.43 18.09
CA ASP A 100 -11.11 12.69 19.53
C ASP A 100 -12.05 11.69 20.23
N ILE A 101 -12.68 10.76 19.50
CA ILE A 101 -13.65 9.84 20.09
C ILE A 101 -12.94 8.72 20.84
N ASP A 102 -13.32 8.48 22.10
CA ASP A 102 -12.93 7.28 22.83
C ASP A 102 -13.62 6.04 22.25
N ILE A 103 -12.81 5.04 21.86
CA ILE A 103 -13.26 3.89 21.08
C ILE A 103 -13.50 2.71 22.02
N ARG A 104 -14.77 2.38 22.24
CA ARG A 104 -15.18 1.13 22.90
C ARG A 104 -15.15 -0.01 21.89
N TYR A 105 -14.05 -0.75 21.88
CA TYR A 105 -13.81 -1.88 20.97
C TYR A 105 -14.83 -3.01 21.14
N TYR A 106 -15.27 -3.57 20.01
CA TYR A 106 -16.30 -4.61 19.96
C TYR A 106 -15.89 -5.89 20.70
N LEU A 107 -14.64 -6.35 20.52
CA LEU A 107 -14.10 -7.50 21.25
C LEU A 107 -13.57 -7.15 22.66
N LYS A 108 -13.93 -5.98 23.20
CA LYS A 108 -13.63 -5.49 24.56
C LYS A 108 -12.16 -5.21 24.90
N TRP A 109 -11.21 -5.62 24.05
CA TRP A 109 -9.79 -5.28 24.19
C TRP A 109 -9.36 -4.16 23.22
N LYS A 110 -8.48 -3.28 23.68
CA LYS A 110 -8.03 -2.08 22.94
C LYS A 110 -6.91 -2.40 21.96
N VAL A 111 -7.06 -1.97 20.71
CA VAL A 111 -5.99 -2.06 19.70
C VAL A 111 -4.98 -0.94 19.95
N GLN A 112 -3.75 -1.30 20.32
CA GLN A 112 -2.67 -0.36 20.64
C GLN A 112 -1.59 -0.26 19.54
N LYS A 113 -1.31 -1.35 18.82
CA LYS A 113 -0.23 -1.42 17.79
C LYS A 113 -0.57 -0.73 16.46
N VAL A 114 -1.82 -0.31 16.26
CA VAL A 114 -2.30 0.28 15.00
C VAL A 114 -2.91 1.64 15.34
N SER A 115 -2.51 2.70 14.64
CA SER A 115 -3.04 4.05 14.91
C SER A 115 -4.54 4.15 14.58
N LYS A 116 -5.26 5.15 15.10
CA LYS A 116 -6.68 5.34 14.75
C LYS A 116 -6.87 5.58 13.23
N ILE A 117 -5.93 6.26 12.58
CA ILE A 117 -5.99 6.57 11.15
C ILE A 117 -5.75 5.33 10.28
N ASP A 118 -4.86 4.44 10.70
CA ASP A 118 -4.66 3.13 10.05
C ASP A 118 -5.84 2.18 10.30
N GLN A 119 -6.46 2.23 11.49
CA GLN A 119 -7.68 1.47 11.79
C GLN A 119 -8.87 1.91 10.90
N LEU A 120 -8.99 3.22 10.62
CA LEU A 120 -9.93 3.74 9.63
C LEU A 120 -9.59 3.23 8.22
N LEU A 121 -8.31 3.30 7.82
CA LEU A 121 -7.84 2.81 6.52
C LEU A 121 -8.16 1.33 6.29
N ILE A 122 -7.81 0.44 7.25
CA ILE A 122 -8.13 -1.00 7.21
C ILE A 122 -9.62 -1.22 6.97
N THR A 123 -10.46 -0.44 7.65
CA THR A 123 -11.93 -0.58 7.55
C THR A 123 -12.45 -0.12 6.19
N LEU A 124 -11.95 1.00 5.66
CA LEU A 124 -12.34 1.47 4.32
C LEU A 124 -11.82 0.54 3.22
N MET A 125 -10.60 -0.01 3.35
CA MET A 125 -10.08 -1.07 2.48
C MET A 125 -10.97 -2.30 2.47
N LYS A 126 -11.43 -2.74 3.66
CA LYS A 126 -12.35 -3.87 3.78
C LYS A 126 -13.72 -3.58 3.15
N LEU A 127 -14.25 -2.36 3.30
CA LEU A 127 -15.54 -1.98 2.70
C LEU A 127 -15.45 -1.78 1.18
N ARG A 128 -14.34 -1.24 0.67
CA ARG A 128 -14.15 -0.91 -0.75
C ARG A 128 -13.79 -2.12 -1.62
N GLN A 129 -12.85 -2.95 -1.17
CA GLN A 129 -12.30 -4.05 -1.97
C GLN A 129 -12.64 -5.44 -1.42
N ASN A 130 -13.30 -5.53 -0.26
CA ASN A 130 -13.62 -6.78 0.43
C ASN A 130 -12.41 -7.69 0.70
N PHE A 131 -11.20 -7.12 0.90
CA PHE A 131 -9.99 -7.89 1.20
C PHE A 131 -10.22 -8.96 2.30
N PRO A 132 -9.65 -10.17 2.15
CA PRO A 132 -9.72 -11.17 3.21
C PRO A 132 -8.95 -10.69 4.46
N HIS A 133 -9.37 -11.14 5.64
CA HIS A 133 -8.75 -10.68 6.89
C HIS A 133 -7.28 -11.09 6.98
N SER A 134 -6.89 -12.20 6.36
CA SER A 134 -5.51 -12.67 6.21
C SER A 134 -4.61 -11.72 5.41
N ASP A 135 -5.08 -11.15 4.30
CA ASP A 135 -4.33 -10.18 3.49
C ASP A 135 -4.16 -8.85 4.24
N LEU A 136 -5.21 -8.36 4.91
CA LEU A 136 -5.12 -7.19 5.77
C LEU A 136 -4.20 -7.43 6.98
N ALA A 137 -4.25 -8.62 7.58
CA ALA A 137 -3.37 -9.03 8.68
C ALA A 137 -1.89 -9.02 8.25
N TYR A 138 -1.60 -9.56 7.07
CA TYR A 138 -0.28 -9.54 6.47
C TYR A 138 0.22 -8.10 6.19
N ARG A 139 -0.57 -7.29 5.45
CA ARG A 139 -0.21 -5.90 5.11
C ARG A 139 0.05 -5.04 6.34
N PHE A 140 -0.78 -5.18 7.37
CA PHE A 140 -0.70 -4.36 8.59
C PHE A 140 0.08 -5.02 9.73
N GLN A 141 0.79 -6.14 9.48
CA GLN A 141 1.67 -6.82 10.46
C GLN A 141 0.96 -7.12 11.81
N VAL A 142 -0.30 -7.56 11.75
CA VAL A 142 -1.16 -7.87 12.92
C VAL A 142 -1.91 -9.18 12.73
N SER A 143 -2.53 -9.71 13.80
CA SER A 143 -3.34 -10.93 13.69
C SER A 143 -4.71 -10.68 13.03
N GLU A 144 -5.30 -11.70 12.40
CA GLU A 144 -6.67 -11.63 11.86
C GLU A 144 -7.72 -11.29 12.91
N ALA A 145 -7.51 -11.71 14.17
CA ALA A 145 -8.34 -11.31 15.30
C ALA A 145 -8.28 -9.79 15.55
N THR A 146 -7.12 -9.16 15.31
CA THR A 146 -6.96 -7.70 15.38
C THR A 146 -7.71 -7.01 14.25
N ILE A 147 -7.55 -7.47 13.00
CA ILE A 147 -8.31 -6.95 11.86
C ILE A 147 -9.82 -7.07 12.11
N THR A 148 -10.28 -8.21 12.59
CA THR A 148 -11.70 -8.47 12.90
C THR A 148 -12.22 -7.51 13.97
N ASN A 149 -11.46 -7.26 15.05
CA ASN A 149 -11.82 -6.28 16.07
C ASN A 149 -11.90 -4.86 15.50
N ILE A 150 -10.92 -4.45 14.69
CA ILE A 150 -10.86 -3.14 14.03
C ILE A 150 -12.09 -2.94 13.15
N VAL A 151 -12.30 -3.83 12.17
CA VAL A 151 -13.35 -3.71 11.15
C VAL A 151 -14.73 -3.62 11.79
N ILE A 152 -15.08 -4.51 12.72
CA ILE A 152 -16.40 -4.50 13.36
C ILE A 152 -16.58 -3.23 14.20
N THR A 153 -15.55 -2.83 14.97
CA THR A 153 -15.59 -1.62 15.81
C THR A 153 -15.79 -0.37 14.95
N PHE A 154 -15.02 -0.22 13.86
CA PHE A 154 -15.05 0.96 13.00
C PHE A 154 -16.30 1.01 12.12
N ILE A 155 -16.86 -0.13 11.68
CA ILE A 155 -18.18 -0.15 11.02
C ILE A 155 -19.26 0.42 11.95
N HIS A 156 -19.30 0.00 13.21
CA HIS A 156 -20.25 0.54 14.19
C HIS A 156 -20.00 2.02 14.51
N LEU A 157 -18.74 2.45 14.55
CA LEU A 157 -18.32 3.83 14.79
C LEU A 157 -18.71 4.76 13.63
N LEU A 158 -18.40 4.36 12.39
CA LEU A 158 -18.78 5.06 11.16
C LEU A 158 -20.31 5.14 11.03
N HIS A 159 -21.04 4.07 11.32
CA HIS A 159 -22.51 4.09 11.34
C HIS A 159 -23.06 5.05 12.42
N LYS A 160 -22.46 5.11 13.62
CA LYS A 160 -22.88 6.09 14.65
C LYS A 160 -22.66 7.54 14.19
N ILE A 161 -21.52 7.83 13.57
CA ILE A 161 -21.14 9.19 13.18
C ILE A 161 -21.89 9.59 11.91
N LEU A 162 -21.65 8.89 10.79
CA LEU A 162 -22.18 9.27 9.49
C LEU A 162 -23.70 9.09 9.40
N PHE A 163 -24.25 7.98 9.89
CA PHE A 163 -25.68 7.76 9.81
C PHE A 163 -26.43 8.38 11.00
N LYS A 164 -26.14 7.95 12.24
CA LYS A 164 -26.93 8.40 13.41
C LYS A 164 -26.69 9.85 13.83
N THR A 165 -25.62 10.50 13.40
CA THR A 165 -25.37 11.92 13.72
C THR A 165 -25.65 12.83 12.51
N LEU A 166 -25.20 12.48 11.30
CA LEU A 166 -25.36 13.36 10.12
C LEU A 166 -26.62 13.09 9.28
N MET A 167 -27.16 11.85 9.28
CA MET A 167 -28.31 11.45 8.44
C MET A 167 -29.54 10.98 9.22
N LYS A 168 -29.61 11.26 10.53
CA LYS A 168 -30.72 10.84 11.40
C LYS A 168 -32.08 11.36 10.90
N GLU A 169 -32.08 12.55 10.31
CA GLU A 169 -33.26 13.22 9.76
C GLU A 169 -33.01 13.58 8.30
N ILE A 170 -34.03 13.42 7.45
CA ILE A 170 -33.95 13.74 6.03
C ILE A 170 -33.78 15.26 5.90
N PRO A 171 -32.75 15.78 5.21
CA PRO A 171 -32.51 17.21 5.18
C PRO A 171 -33.68 17.99 4.54
N PRO A 172 -33.87 19.27 4.92
CA PRO A 172 -34.93 20.10 4.38
C PRO A 172 -34.77 20.31 2.87
N ARG A 173 -35.91 20.50 2.19
CA ARG A 173 -36.00 20.52 0.71
C ARG A 173 -35.08 21.54 0.06
N GLU A 174 -34.86 22.69 0.71
CA GLU A 174 -34.00 23.77 0.23
C GLU A 174 -32.53 23.34 0.15
N LYS A 175 -32.01 22.69 1.21
CA LYS A 175 -30.65 22.12 1.22
C LYS A 175 -30.48 21.02 0.18
N ASN A 176 -31.50 20.19 -0.02
CA ASN A 176 -31.45 19.16 -1.06
C ASN A 176 -31.43 19.79 -2.46
N ARG A 177 -32.20 20.87 -2.69
CA ARG A 177 -32.24 21.58 -3.97
C ARG A 177 -30.91 22.25 -4.31
N SER A 178 -30.18 22.81 -3.34
CA SER A 178 -28.85 23.39 -3.57
C SER A 178 -27.76 22.36 -3.87
N CYS A 179 -27.97 21.10 -3.48
CA CYS A 179 -27.01 20.00 -3.67
C CYS A 179 -27.47 18.96 -4.70
N LEU A 180 -28.55 19.23 -5.45
CA LEU A 180 -29.13 18.29 -6.40
C LEU A 180 -28.23 18.21 -7.65
N PRO A 181 -27.80 17.02 -8.10
CA PRO A 181 -26.95 16.92 -9.27
C PRO A 181 -27.69 17.32 -10.55
N ASN A 182 -26.98 17.87 -11.53
CA ASN A 182 -27.59 18.39 -12.77
C ASN A 182 -28.46 17.37 -13.52
N CYS A 183 -28.08 16.08 -13.50
CA CYS A 183 -28.85 14.99 -14.09
C CYS A 183 -30.23 14.77 -13.41
N ALA A 184 -30.41 15.20 -12.17
CA ALA A 184 -31.66 15.12 -11.42
C ALA A 184 -32.39 16.47 -11.31
N SER A 185 -31.89 17.54 -11.95
CA SER A 185 -32.42 18.91 -11.83
C SER A 185 -33.90 19.07 -12.23
N SER A 186 -34.41 18.19 -13.11
CA SER A 186 -35.82 18.11 -13.49
C SER A 186 -36.74 17.64 -12.37
N PHE A 187 -36.23 16.89 -11.39
CA PHE A 187 -37.01 16.34 -10.27
C PHE A 187 -37.11 17.34 -9.12
N THR A 188 -37.83 18.45 -9.35
CA THR A 188 -37.99 19.57 -8.39
C THR A 188 -38.50 19.18 -6.99
N ASN A 189 -39.18 18.05 -6.88
CA ASN A 189 -39.72 17.51 -5.63
C ASN A 189 -38.84 16.44 -4.95
N CYS A 190 -37.71 16.05 -5.56
CA CYS A 190 -36.79 15.03 -5.06
C CYS A 190 -36.29 15.36 -3.65
N LYS A 191 -36.15 14.33 -2.80
CA LYS A 191 -35.54 14.43 -1.46
C LYS A 191 -34.41 13.43 -1.24
N ILE A 192 -34.51 12.24 -1.84
CA ILE A 192 -33.54 11.16 -1.72
C ILE A 192 -33.47 10.49 -3.10
N ILE A 193 -32.27 10.18 -3.56
CA ILE A 193 -32.03 9.26 -4.68
C ILE A 193 -31.48 7.99 -4.05
N LEU A 194 -32.14 6.85 -4.30
CA LEU A 194 -31.69 5.54 -3.85
C LEU A 194 -31.13 4.79 -5.06
N ASP A 195 -29.93 4.25 -4.92
CA ASP A 195 -29.35 3.34 -5.90
C ASP A 195 -29.90 1.93 -5.66
N CYS A 196 -30.62 1.39 -6.63
CA CYS A 196 -31.22 0.07 -6.59
C CYS A 196 -30.22 -1.01 -7.02
N THR A 197 -29.08 -1.11 -6.33
CA THR A 197 -28.13 -2.20 -6.57
C THR A 197 -28.75 -3.52 -6.11
N GLU A 198 -29.23 -4.32 -7.07
CA GLU A 198 -29.76 -5.66 -6.80
C GLU A 198 -28.62 -6.64 -6.46
N ILE A 199 -28.77 -7.35 -5.34
CA ILE A 199 -27.82 -8.37 -4.88
C ILE A 199 -28.53 -9.71 -4.81
N ILE A 200 -28.08 -10.68 -5.60
CA ILE A 200 -28.61 -12.04 -5.57
C ILE A 200 -28.18 -12.72 -4.26
N SER A 201 -29.08 -12.79 -3.30
CA SER A 201 -28.90 -13.52 -2.05
C SER A 201 -29.60 -14.87 -2.10
N SER A 202 -28.95 -15.93 -1.63
CA SER A 202 -29.61 -17.21 -1.41
C SER A 202 -30.62 -17.08 -0.27
N VAL A 203 -31.90 -17.37 -0.54
CA VAL A 203 -32.96 -17.34 0.47
C VAL A 203 -33.05 -18.70 1.14
N PRO A 204 -32.87 -18.81 2.48
CA PRO A 204 -33.09 -20.07 3.18
C PRO A 204 -34.53 -20.54 3.00
N ARG A 205 -34.74 -21.79 2.57
CA ARG A 205 -36.08 -22.36 2.29
C ARG A 205 -37.09 -22.25 3.45
N HIS A 206 -36.63 -22.00 4.67
CA HIS A 206 -37.47 -21.78 5.84
C HIS A 206 -38.06 -20.37 5.94
N SER A 207 -37.35 -19.30 5.54
CA SER A 207 -37.83 -17.91 5.73
C SER A 207 -38.99 -17.54 4.79
N MET A 208 -39.07 -18.18 3.63
CA MET A 208 -40.19 -18.05 2.66
C MET A 208 -41.57 -18.32 3.27
N LYS A 209 -41.66 -19.04 4.40
CA LYS A 209 -42.94 -19.31 5.09
C LYS A 209 -43.46 -18.13 5.93
N MET A 210 -42.63 -17.13 6.23
CA MET A 210 -42.98 -16.01 7.13
C MET A 210 -43.28 -14.69 6.40
N GLN A 211 -43.31 -14.69 5.06
CA GLN A 211 -43.57 -13.51 4.23
C GLN A 211 -44.94 -13.60 3.52
N ARG A 212 -45.98 -14.05 4.24
CA ARG A 212 -47.38 -14.06 3.79
C ARG A 212 -48.24 -13.23 4.73
#